data_AF-A0A2V7KCF7-F1
#
_entry.id   AF-A0A2V7KCF7-F1
#
_cell.length_a   1.000
_cell.length_b   1.000
_cell.length_c   1.000
_cell.angle_alpha   90.00
_cell.angle_beta   90.00
_cell.angle_gamma   90.00
#
_symmetry.space_group_name_H-M   'P 1'
#
loop_
_entity.id
_entity.type
_entity.pdbx_description
1 polymer ?
#
loop_
_entity_poly.entity_id
_entity_poly.type
_entity_poly.pdbx_seq_one_letter_code
_entity_poly.pdbx_strand_id
1 'polypeptide(L)' 'MQQAAFMVLTTARRPAILVETGFATNPTDGAFLASSLGEHKIASAVAEGITKYLQEFERKRAASAPAGERGTP' A
#
# COMPACT_ATOMS: atom_id res chain seq x y z
N MET A 1 -5.07 -0.55 -22.76
CA MET A 1 -4.69 -0.06 -21.42
C MET A 1 -5.60 1.11 -21.07
N GLN A 2 -6.58 0.90 -20.20
CA GLN A 2 -7.46 1.99 -19.73
C GLN A 2 -6.64 2.85 -18.75
N GLN A 3 -6.11 3.98 -19.23
CA GLN A 3 -5.48 4.98 -18.37
C GLN A 3 -6.60 5.84 -17.76
N ALA A 4 -7.13 5.41 -16.62
CA ALA A 4 -8.03 6.25 -15.84
C ALA A 4 -7.19 7.23 -15.00
N ALA A 5 -7.39 8.53 -15.22
CA ALA A 5 -6.80 9.58 -14.40
C ALA A 5 -7.53 9.60 -13.04
N PHE A 6 -7.11 8.74 -12.11
CA PHE A 6 -7.64 8.74 -10.75
C PHE A 6 -7.14 9.98 -10.02
N MET A 7 -7.95 11.04 -9.98
CA MET A 7 -7.58 12.32 -9.32
C MET A 7 -7.10 12.14 -7.89
N VAL A 8 -7.60 11.12 -7.18
CA VAL A 8 -7.18 10.80 -5.81
C VAL A 8 -5.69 10.47 -5.69
N LEU A 9 -5.06 10.00 -6.77
CA LEU A 9 -3.63 9.68 -6.79
C LEU A 9 -2.77 10.82 -7.32
N THR A 10 -3.35 11.77 -8.07
CA THR A 10 -2.57 12.83 -8.74
C THR A 10 -2.10 13.94 -7.81
N THR A 11 -2.73 14.12 -6.65
CA THR A 11 -2.36 15.17 -5.68
C THR A 11 -1.50 14.66 -4.52
N ALA A 12 -1.14 13.38 -4.51
CA ALA A 12 -0.41 12.78 -3.40
C ALA A 12 1.07 13.21 -3.40
N ARG A 13 1.49 13.90 -2.33
CA ARG A 13 2.92 14.24 -2.09
C ARG A 13 3.72 13.08 -1.48
N ARG A 14 3.06 11.95 -1.24
CA ARG A 14 3.60 10.70 -0.69
C ARG A 14 3.26 9.55 -1.66
N PRO A 15 3.95 8.41 -1.59
CA PRO A 15 3.55 7.22 -2.35
C PRO A 15 2.08 6.89 -2.09
N ALA A 16 1.30 6.76 -3.16
CA ALA A 16 -0.14 6.51 -3.09
C ALA A 16 -0.55 5.46 -4.12
N ILE A 17 -1.48 4.59 -3.73
CA ILE A 17 -2.06 3.55 -4.57
C ILE A 17 -3.58 3.51 -4.36
N LEU A 18 -4.30 3.06 -5.36
CA LEU A 18 -5.72 2.69 -5.26
C LEU A 18 -5.80 1.18 -5.43
N VAL A 19 -6.51 0.52 -4.51
CA VAL A 19 -6.69 -0.94 -4.55
C VAL A 19 -8.16 -1.23 -4.83
N GLU A 20 -8.41 -1.96 -5.90
CA GLU A 20 -9.72 -2.54 -6.20
C GLU A 20 -9.82 -3.90 -5.51
N THR A 21 -10.83 -4.08 -4.65
CA THR A 21 -10.97 -5.27 -3.81
C THR A 21 -11.97 -6.29 -4.36
N GLY A 22 -12.69 -5.94 -5.43
CA GLY A 22 -13.71 -6.75 -6.11
C GLY A 22 -14.82 -5.88 -6.71
N PHE A 23 -15.76 -6.50 -7.42
CA PHE A 23 -16.89 -5.78 -8.04
C PHE A 23 -18.18 -5.94 -7.22
N ALA A 24 -18.68 -4.85 -6.62
CA ALA A 24 -19.91 -4.88 -5.83
C ALA A 24 -21.16 -5.34 -6.63
N THR A 25 -21.16 -5.16 -7.95
CA THR A 25 -22.25 -5.60 -8.83
C THR A 25 -22.16 -7.08 -9.22
N ASN A 26 -21.01 -7.72 -9.03
CA ASN A 26 -20.88 -9.16 -9.19
C ASN A 26 -21.44 -9.84 -7.93
N PRO A 27 -22.43 -10.75 -8.02
CA PRO A 27 -23.07 -11.33 -6.84
C PRO A 27 -22.12 -12.07 -5.89
N THR A 28 -21.11 -12.76 -6.44
CA THR A 28 -20.13 -13.53 -5.65
C THR A 28 -19.19 -12.58 -4.91
N ASP A 29 -18.62 -11.60 -5.62
CA ASP A 29 -17.74 -10.60 -5.01
C ASP A 29 -18.51 -9.75 -3.99
N GLY A 30 -19.71 -9.28 -4.35
CA GLY A 30 -20.56 -8.49 -3.47
C GLY A 30 -20.88 -9.21 -2.16
N ALA A 31 -21.22 -10.50 -2.22
CA ALA A 31 -21.45 -11.30 -1.02
C ALA A 31 -20.18 -11.46 -0.15
N PHE A 32 -19.01 -11.65 -0.78
CA PHE A 32 -17.74 -11.73 -0.06
C PHE A 32 -17.37 -10.38 0.58
N LEU A 33 -17.46 -9.28 -0.17
CA LEU A 33 -17.17 -7.91 0.26
C LEU A 33 -18.07 -7.46 1.41
N ALA A 34 -19.34 -7.90 1.44
CA ALA A 34 -20.28 -7.61 2.52
C ALA A 34 -20.15 -8.55 3.74
N SER A 35 -19.29 -9.56 3.68
CA SER A 35 -19.09 -10.51 4.78
C SER A 35 -17.98 -10.04 5.72
N SER A 36 -18.14 -10.23 7.03
CA SER A 36 -17.10 -9.89 8.02
C SER A 36 -15.79 -10.65 7.76
N LEU A 37 -15.86 -11.87 7.22
CA LEU A 37 -14.67 -12.61 6.81
C LEU A 37 -13.93 -11.94 5.64
N GLY A 38 -14.67 -11.49 4.63
CA GLY A 38 -14.09 -10.82 3.47
C GLY A 38 -13.48 -9.47 3.84
N GLU A 39 -14.20 -8.66 4.61
CA GLU A 39 -13.70 -7.41 5.17
C GLU A 39 -12.40 -7.63 5.96
N HIS A 40 -12.38 -8.60 6.87
CA HIS A 40 -11.20 -8.88 7.69
C HIS A 40 -10.01 -9.37 6.87
N LYS A 41 -10.25 -10.21 5.86
CA LYS A 41 -9.19 -10.69 4.95
C LYS A 41 -8.58 -9.55 4.14
N ILE A 42 -9.42 -8.67 3.56
CA ILE A 42 -8.97 -7.52 2.78
C ILE A 42 -8.17 -6.57 3.67
N ALA A 43 -8.70 -6.21 4.84
CA ALA A 43 -8.02 -5.32 5.78
C ALA A 43 -6.66 -5.87 6.22
N SER A 44 -6.61 -7.17 6.56
CA SER A 44 -5.37 -7.82 6.99
C SER A 44 -4.33 -7.83 5.87
N ALA A 45 -4.72 -8.15 4.63
CA ALA A 45 -3.81 -8.14 3.49
C ALA A 45 -3.26 -6.74 3.19
N VAL A 46 -4.11 -5.71 3.26
CA VAL A 46 -3.69 -4.31 3.08
C VAL A 46 -2.72 -3.89 4.19
N ALA A 47 -3.02 -4.20 5.45
CA ALA A 47 -2.16 -3.87 6.59
C ALA A 47 -0.79 -4.57 6.50
N GLU A 48 -0.77 -5.85 6.12
CA GLU A 48 0.47 -6.60 5.89
C GLU A 48 1.29 -5.99 4.76
N GLY A 49 0.65 -5.65 3.63
CA GLY A 49 1.30 -5.01 2.50
C GLY A 49 1.95 -3.67 2.86
N ILE A 50 1.22 -2.80 3.58
CA ILE A 50 1.75 -1.52 4.07
C ILE A 50 2.94 -1.74 5.01
N THR A 51 2.83 -2.70 5.94
CA THR A 51 3.90 -3.01 6.90
C THR A 51 5.18 -3.46 6.17
N LYS A 52 5.05 -4.37 5.20
CA LYS A 52 6.19 -4.82 4.38
C LYS A 52 6.81 -3.67 3.58
N TYR A 53 5.98 -2.81 3.00
CA TYR A 53 6.45 -1.63 2.27
C TYR A 53 7.26 -0.69 3.16
N LEU A 54 6.76 -0.37 4.36
CA LEU A 54 7.45 0.51 5.30
C LEU A 54 8.79 -0.08 5.76
N GLN A 55 8.83 -1.38 6.06
CA GLN A 55 10.07 -2.06 6.43
C GLN A 55 11.12 -1.99 5.31
N GLU A 56 10.70 -2.21 4.07
CA GLU A 56 11.58 -2.11 2.90
C GLU A 56 12.03 -0.67 2.64
N PHE A 57 11.14 0.29 2.80
CA PHE A 57 11.43 1.71 2.66
C PHE A 57 12.50 2.16 3.68
N GLU A 58 12.36 1.79 4.95
CA GLU A 58 13.35 2.15 5.98
C GLU A 58 14.70 1.45 5.75
N ARG A 59 14.72 0.18 5.30
CA ARG A 59 15.97 -0.50 4.89
C ARG A 59 16.70 0.26 3.78
N LYS A 60 15.96 0.65 2.72
CA LYS A 60 16.53 1.41 1.60
C LYS A 60 17.04 2.79 2.02
N ARG A 61 16.35 3.45 2.95
CA ARG A 61 16.81 4.73 3.53
C ARG A 61 18.07 4.56 4.36
N ALA A 62 18.14 3.55 5.22
CA ALA A 62 19.34 3.27 6.02
C ALA A 62 20.55 2.94 5.14
N ALA A 63 20.35 2.18 4.05
CA ALA A 63 21.40 1.86 3.09
C ALA A 63 21.87 3.06 2.23
N SER A 64 21.07 4.13 2.15
CA SER A 64 21.39 5.36 1.39
C SER A 64 21.88 6.52 2.27
N ALA A 65 21.94 6.35 3.60
CA ALA A 65 22.55 7.32 4.49
C ALA A 65 24.10 7.28 4.37
N PRO A 66 24.78 8.43 4.18
CA PRO A 66 26.22 8.44 3.97
C PRO A 66 26.97 8.00 5.22
N ALA A 67 27.96 7.12 5.06
CA ALA A 67 28.92 6.75 6.09
C ALA A 67 29.91 7.91 6.34
N GLY A 68 29.49 8.94 7.06
CA GLY A 68 30.32 10.12 7.27
C GLY A 68 29.94 10.87 8.53
N GLU A 69 30.34 10.34 9.68
CA GLU A 69 30.63 11.06 10.93
C GLU A 69 31.02 10.03 12.02
N ARG A 70 32.06 9.24 11.76
CA ARG A 70 32.87 8.68 12.85
C ARG A 70 34.07 9.59 12.99
N GLY A 71 33.95 10.55 13.91
CA GLY A 71 35.01 11.46 14.26
C GLY A 71 36.24 10.72 14.80
N THR A 72 37.39 11.08 14.25
CA THR A 72 38.70 11.10 14.92
C THR A 72 39.24 12.52 14.70
N PRO A 73 40.02 13.07 15.63
CA PRO A 73 41.36 12.57 15.94
C PRO A 73 41.44 11.67 17.17
#